data_AF-A0AAD5WZU1-F1
#
_entry.id   AF-A0AAD5WZU1-F1
#
_cell.length_a   1.000
_cell.length_b   1.000
_cell.length_c   1.000
_cell.angle_alpha   90.00
_cell.angle_beta   90.00
_cell.angle_gamma   90.00
#
_symmetry.space_group_name_H-M   'P 1'
#
loop_
_entity.id
_entity.type
_entity.pdbx_description
1 polymer ?
#
loop_
_entity_poly.entity_id
_entity_poly.type
_entity_poly.pdbx_seq_one_letter_code
_entity_poly.pdbx_strand_id
1 'polypeptide(L)'
;MVQAYGGNRQSALAIFLEQEMLDILCLQEHRLTDVSDMKREMVKIPGYVSFWSFSEKEQKGYSGVAMYVREGLVTEVFEGFHCDEFLIAGDEGRILTAKLGGLKMVIVNVYVPNAQSDGGVVELRQTGKMEFLAALDKHVEYYQEEGWKVILVGDLNMAHHPIDVSSVQK
;
A
#
# COMPACT_ATOMS: atom_id res chain seq x y z
N MET A 1 -14.87 -12.08 18.09
CA MET A 1 -14.85 -13.52 17.75
C MET A 1 -14.08 -13.61 16.44
N VAL A 2 -12.84 -14.10 16.44
CA VAL A 2 -12.03 -14.18 15.20
C VAL A 2 -12.47 -15.45 14.47
N GLN A 3 -13.20 -15.30 13.37
CA GLN A 3 -13.59 -16.41 12.53
C GLN A 3 -12.37 -16.82 11.70
N ALA A 4 -11.79 -17.98 11.99
CA ALA A 4 -10.64 -18.46 11.24
C ALA A 4 -11.09 -18.88 9.83
N TYR A 5 -10.60 -18.17 8.80
CA TYR A 5 -10.87 -18.48 7.39
C TYR A 5 -10.09 -19.73 6.93
N GLY A 6 -10.58 -20.94 7.27
CA GLY A 6 -10.37 -22.21 6.56
C GLY A 6 -8.95 -22.81 6.45
N GLY A 7 -8.87 -24.15 6.40
CA GLY A 7 -7.64 -24.95 6.46
C GLY A 7 -6.67 -24.88 5.26
N ASN A 8 -6.91 -24.02 4.26
CA ASN A 8 -5.99 -23.74 3.17
C ASN A 8 -5.81 -22.23 3.01
N ARG A 9 -4.64 -21.72 3.43
CA ARG A 9 -4.26 -20.29 3.39
C ARG A 9 -4.48 -19.63 2.02
N GLN A 10 -4.46 -20.41 0.93
CA GLN A 10 -4.55 -19.91 -0.44
C GLN A 10 -5.99 -19.49 -0.81
N SER A 11 -7.00 -20.04 -0.13
CA SER A 11 -8.41 -19.66 -0.30
C SER A 11 -8.90 -18.56 0.65
N ALA A 12 -8.12 -18.25 1.70
CA ALA A 12 -8.55 -17.35 2.76
C ALA A 12 -8.84 -15.93 2.25
N LEU A 13 -8.03 -15.43 1.31
CA LEU A 13 -8.19 -14.08 0.75
C LEU A 13 -9.48 -13.94 -0.07
N ALA A 14 -9.77 -14.92 -0.94
CA ALA A 14 -10.98 -14.91 -1.74
C ALA A 14 -12.23 -15.02 -0.85
N ILE A 15 -12.20 -15.89 0.16
CA ILE A 15 -13.30 -16.02 1.14
C ILE A 15 -13.48 -14.71 1.92
N PHE A 16 -12.38 -14.06 2.33
CA PHE A 16 -12.44 -12.79 3.06
C PHE A 16 -13.09 -11.68 2.22
N LEU A 17 -12.65 -11.51 0.96
CA LEU A 17 -13.22 -10.53 0.03
C LEU A 17 -14.71 -10.76 -0.22
N GLU A 18 -15.13 -12.02 -0.34
CA GLU A 18 -16.53 -12.38 -0.57
C GLU A 18 -17.39 -12.18 0.70
N GLN A 19 -16.95 -12.69 1.85
CA GLN A 19 -17.72 -12.65 3.09
C GLN A 19 -17.90 -11.23 3.64
N GLU A 20 -16.86 -10.41 3.55
CA GLU A 20 -16.92 -9.01 3.98
C GLU A 20 -17.48 -8.08 2.89
N MET A 21 -17.78 -8.61 1.70
CA MET A 21 -18.33 -7.87 0.55
C MET A 21 -17.49 -6.62 0.19
N LEU A 22 -16.17 -6.74 0.22
CA LEU A 22 -15.27 -5.59 0.04
C LEU A 22 -15.32 -5.08 -1.39
N ASP A 23 -15.34 -3.76 -1.58
CA ASP A 23 -15.18 -3.18 -2.92
C ASP A 23 -13.71 -3.01 -3.28
N ILE A 24 -12.90 -2.63 -2.29
CA ILE A 24 -11.45 -2.44 -2.43
C ILE A 24 -10.76 -2.97 -1.17
N LEU A 25 -9.70 -3.75 -1.35
CA LEU A 25 -8.80 -4.20 -0.30
C LEU A 25 -7.38 -3.72 -0.63
N CYS A 26 -6.77 -2.99 0.30
CA CYS A 26 -5.40 -2.50 0.20
C CYS A 26 -4.50 -3.34 1.12
N LEU A 27 -3.47 -3.95 0.56
CA LEU A 27 -2.46 -4.72 1.28
C LEU A 27 -1.11 -4.02 1.22
N GLN A 28 -0.36 -4.13 2.31
CA GLN A 28 1.02 -3.67 2.44
C GLN A 28 1.90 -4.87 2.83
N GLU A 29 3.19 -4.77 2.57
CA GLU A 29 4.19 -5.81 2.83
C GLU A 29 3.84 -7.18 2.22
N HIS A 30 3.44 -7.21 0.94
CA HIS A 30 3.21 -8.51 0.29
C HIS A 30 4.53 -9.30 0.10
N ARG A 31 5.69 -8.63 0.13
CA ARG A 31 7.03 -9.26 0.18
C ARG A 31 7.26 -10.27 -0.95
N LEU A 32 6.74 -9.97 -2.13
CA LEU A 32 7.02 -10.71 -3.36
C LEU A 32 8.04 -9.91 -4.17
N THR A 33 8.93 -10.58 -4.88
CA THR A 33 9.99 -9.91 -5.66
C THR A 33 9.46 -9.53 -7.03
N ASP A 34 8.70 -10.43 -7.65
CA ASP A 34 8.10 -10.21 -8.96
C ASP A 34 6.86 -11.09 -9.17
N VAL A 35 6.28 -11.00 -10.37
CA VAL A 35 5.06 -11.72 -10.76
C VAL A 35 5.24 -13.25 -10.74
N SER A 36 6.46 -13.76 -10.93
CA SER A 36 6.74 -15.20 -10.90
C SER A 36 6.65 -15.82 -9.50
N ASP A 37 6.80 -15.01 -8.44
CA ASP A 37 6.56 -15.43 -7.06
C ASP A 37 5.05 -15.57 -6.75
N MET A 38 4.17 -15.00 -7.60
CA MET A 38 2.73 -15.00 -7.38
C MET A 38 2.09 -16.35 -7.75
N LYS A 39 1.23 -16.86 -6.86
CA LYS A 39 0.35 -17.97 -7.20
C LYS A 39 -0.87 -17.46 -7.96
N ARG A 40 -1.35 -18.23 -8.94
CA ARG A 40 -2.53 -17.88 -9.75
C ARG A 40 -3.75 -17.49 -8.90
N GLU A 41 -3.96 -18.16 -7.78
CA GLU A 41 -5.08 -17.91 -6.85
C GLU A 41 -4.98 -16.56 -6.14
N MET A 42 -3.76 -16.01 -5.98
CA MET A 42 -3.56 -14.66 -5.44
C MET A 42 -3.91 -13.59 -6.47
N VAL A 43 -3.75 -13.88 -7.76
CA VAL A 43 -3.96 -12.89 -8.84
C VAL A 43 -5.38 -12.94 -9.38
N LYS A 44 -5.96 -14.15 -9.45
CA LYS A 44 -7.26 -14.39 -10.09
C LYS A 44 -8.31 -14.74 -9.05
N ILE A 45 -8.89 -13.70 -8.45
CA ILE A 45 -10.05 -13.82 -7.59
C ILE A 45 -11.28 -13.41 -8.41
N PRO A 46 -12.27 -14.30 -8.62
CA PRO A 46 -13.45 -14.00 -9.44
C PRO A 46 -14.14 -12.70 -9.01
N GLY A 47 -14.42 -11.81 -9.96
CA GLY A 47 -15.07 -10.52 -9.71
C GLY A 47 -14.15 -9.41 -9.20
N TYR A 48 -12.85 -9.67 -9.05
CA TYR A 48 -11.85 -8.69 -8.65
C TYR A 48 -10.68 -8.63 -9.64
N VAL A 49 -10.14 -7.43 -9.81
CA VAL A 49 -8.85 -7.15 -10.46
C VAL A 49 -7.84 -6.79 -9.37
N SER A 50 -6.65 -7.37 -9.45
CA SER A 50 -5.56 -7.05 -8.51
C SER A 50 -4.46 -6.23 -9.17
N PHE A 51 -3.95 -5.22 -8.48
CA PHE A 51 -2.83 -4.36 -8.87
C PHE A 51 -1.71 -4.51 -7.84
N TRP A 52 -0.46 -4.46 -8.31
CA TRP A 52 0.71 -4.80 -7.50
C TRP A 52 1.86 -3.86 -7.83
N SER A 53 2.57 -3.44 -6.80
CA SER A 53 3.75 -2.59 -6.87
C SER A 53 4.85 -3.30 -6.08
N PHE A 54 5.95 -3.59 -6.76
CA PHE A 54 7.03 -4.46 -6.26
C PHE A 54 8.24 -3.62 -5.88
N SER A 55 9.00 -4.07 -4.90
CA SER A 55 10.26 -3.39 -4.57
C SER A 55 11.34 -3.73 -5.59
N GLU A 56 12.01 -2.71 -6.12
CA GLU A 56 13.16 -2.87 -7.00
C GLU A 56 14.46 -3.20 -6.25
N LYS A 57 14.44 -3.27 -4.91
CA LYS A 57 15.61 -3.64 -4.12
C LYS A 57 16.05 -5.07 -4.42
N GLU A 58 17.36 -5.27 -4.53
CA GLU A 58 17.96 -6.61 -4.74
C GLU A 58 17.67 -7.60 -3.59
N GLN A 59 17.23 -7.10 -2.42
CA GLN A 59 16.75 -7.95 -1.33
C GLN A 59 15.42 -8.59 -1.69
N LYS A 60 15.45 -9.91 -1.94
CA LYS A 60 14.24 -10.71 -2.16
C LYS A 60 13.24 -10.55 -1.01
N GLY A 61 11.98 -10.37 -1.36
CA GLY A 61 10.86 -10.32 -0.42
C GLY A 61 10.83 -9.11 0.51
N TYR A 62 11.18 -7.95 -0.02
CA TYR A 62 11.20 -6.68 0.70
C TYR A 62 10.07 -5.76 0.22
N SER A 63 9.37 -5.09 1.15
CA SER A 63 8.28 -4.13 0.87
C SER A 63 7.15 -4.71 -0.02
N GLY A 64 6.50 -3.86 -0.82
CA GLY A 64 5.47 -4.21 -1.79
C GLY A 64 4.05 -3.89 -1.31
N VAL A 65 3.25 -3.27 -2.16
CA VAL A 65 1.83 -3.00 -1.92
C VAL A 65 0.96 -3.59 -3.01
N ALA A 66 -0.27 -3.97 -2.64
CA ALA A 66 -1.23 -4.53 -3.58
C ALA A 66 -2.63 -3.97 -3.32
N MET A 67 -3.45 -3.91 -4.37
CA MET A 67 -4.87 -3.60 -4.27
C MET A 67 -5.67 -4.69 -4.94
N TYR A 68 -6.75 -5.14 -4.31
CA TYR A 68 -7.81 -5.91 -4.95
C TYR A 68 -9.02 -5.01 -5.08
N VAL A 69 -9.56 -4.90 -6.29
CA VAL A 69 -10.64 -3.98 -6.62
C VAL A 69 -11.73 -4.74 -7.35
N ARG A 70 -13.00 -4.58 -6.95
CA ARG A 70 -14.14 -5.11 -7.69
C ARG A 70 -14.07 -4.66 -9.16
N GLU A 71 -14.31 -5.59 -10.09
CA GLU A 71 -14.28 -5.32 -11.52
C GLU A 71 -15.15 -4.11 -11.91
N GLY A 72 -14.60 -3.21 -12.72
CA GLY A 72 -15.29 -2.01 -13.23
C GLY A 72 -15.35 -0.82 -12.29
N LEU A 73 -14.84 -0.92 -11.06
CA LEU A 73 -14.92 0.16 -10.08
C LEU A 73 -13.87 1.28 -10.30
N VAL A 74 -12.66 0.91 -10.69
CA VAL A 74 -11.55 1.85 -10.93
C VAL A 74 -11.40 2.14 -12.41
N THR A 75 -11.12 3.40 -12.72
CA THR A 75 -10.85 3.86 -14.09
C THR A 75 -9.36 3.83 -14.42
N GLU A 76 -8.51 4.00 -13.41
CA GLU A 76 -7.06 4.06 -13.56
C GLU A 76 -6.40 3.63 -12.26
N VAL A 77 -5.28 2.93 -12.35
CA VAL A 77 -4.38 2.65 -11.22
C VAL A 77 -2.96 2.92 -11.70
N PHE A 78 -2.17 3.59 -10.87
CA PHE A 78 -0.76 3.83 -11.16
C PHE A 78 0.09 3.62 -9.89
N GLU A 79 1.36 3.32 -10.14
CA GLU A 79 2.41 3.13 -9.14
C GLU A 79 3.25 4.41 -9.03
N GLY A 80 3.76 4.65 -7.83
CA GLY A 80 4.63 5.79 -7.53
C GLY A 80 3.89 7.09 -7.26
N PHE A 81 4.67 8.15 -7.12
CA PHE A 81 4.16 9.49 -6.86
C PHE A 81 3.90 10.27 -8.15
N HIS A 82 3.04 11.27 -8.06
CA HIS A 82 2.74 12.19 -9.17
C HIS A 82 3.78 13.31 -9.34
N CYS A 83 4.69 13.48 -8.37
CA CYS A 83 5.64 14.59 -8.40
C CYS A 83 6.70 14.43 -9.50
N ASP A 84 6.87 15.52 -10.24
CA ASP A 84 7.79 15.66 -11.36
C ASP A 84 9.24 15.26 -11.02
N GLU A 85 9.83 14.52 -11.95
CA GLU A 85 11.26 14.42 -12.29
C GLU A 85 12.23 13.71 -11.34
N PHE A 86 11.85 13.33 -10.12
CA PHE A 86 12.75 12.55 -9.25
C PHE A 86 12.13 11.22 -8.84
N LEU A 87 12.81 10.12 -9.21
CA LEU A 87 12.69 8.86 -8.47
C LEU A 87 12.94 9.18 -7.00
N ILE A 88 11.88 9.18 -6.20
CA ILE A 88 12.01 9.39 -4.76
C ILE A 88 12.74 8.16 -4.24
N ALA A 89 13.94 8.39 -3.72
CA ALA A 89 14.68 7.36 -3.02
C ALA A 89 13.78 6.79 -1.93
N GLY A 90 13.47 5.50 -2.04
CA GLY A 90 12.59 4.83 -1.08
C GLY A 90 11.16 4.60 -1.54
N ASP A 91 10.77 4.90 -2.79
CA ASP A 91 9.45 4.49 -3.31
C ASP A 91 9.29 2.96 -3.23
N GLU A 92 10.32 2.16 -3.55
CA GLU A 92 10.47 0.74 -3.14
C GLU A 92 9.21 -0.14 -3.24
N GLY A 93 8.33 0.15 -4.19
CA GLY A 93 7.03 -0.50 -4.33
C GLY A 93 6.06 -0.22 -3.17
N ARG A 94 6.00 1.02 -2.67
CA ARG A 94 5.27 1.40 -1.44
C ARG A 94 3.99 2.17 -1.69
N ILE A 95 3.68 2.52 -2.93
CA ILE A 95 2.48 3.30 -3.23
C ILE A 95 1.77 2.77 -4.48
N LEU A 96 0.46 2.60 -4.33
CA LEU A 96 -0.47 2.45 -5.44
C LEU A 96 -1.58 3.46 -5.25
N THR A 97 -2.00 4.09 -6.33
CA THR A 97 -3.12 5.03 -6.31
C THR A 97 -4.15 4.61 -7.35
N ALA A 98 -5.38 4.41 -6.90
CA ALA A 98 -6.51 4.00 -7.72
C ALA A 98 -7.53 5.12 -7.84
N LYS A 99 -7.86 5.51 -9.08
CA LYS A 99 -8.90 6.50 -9.38
C LYS A 99 -10.24 5.82 -9.58
N LEU A 100 -11.24 6.27 -8.83
CA LEU A 100 -12.64 5.92 -8.99
C LEU A 100 -13.33 7.08 -9.73
N GLY A 101 -13.17 7.13 -11.05
CA GLY A 101 -13.62 8.25 -11.89
C GLY A 101 -15.11 8.60 -11.70
N GLY A 102 -15.98 7.59 -11.59
CA GLY A 102 -17.41 7.79 -11.36
C GLY A 102 -17.76 8.48 -10.04
N LEU A 103 -16.87 8.42 -9.05
CA LEU A 103 -17.04 9.06 -7.73
C LEU A 103 -16.21 10.33 -7.55
N LYS A 104 -15.37 10.69 -8.55
CA LYS A 104 -14.34 11.74 -8.46
C LYS A 104 -13.54 11.58 -7.14
N MET A 105 -13.05 10.36 -6.91
CA MET A 105 -12.31 9.97 -5.72
C MET A 105 -11.05 9.18 -6.09
N VAL A 106 -10.00 9.30 -5.29
CA VAL A 106 -8.80 8.48 -5.38
C VAL A 106 -8.54 7.77 -4.05
N ILE A 107 -8.07 6.53 -4.12
CA ILE A 107 -7.58 5.77 -2.98
C ILE A 107 -6.07 5.62 -3.13
N VAL A 108 -5.33 6.10 -2.14
CA VAL A 108 -3.87 5.99 -2.06
C VAL A 108 -3.55 4.91 -1.04
N ASN A 109 -3.05 3.76 -1.49
CA ASN A 109 -2.52 2.70 -0.62
C ASN A 109 -1.03 2.92 -0.42
N VAL A 110 -0.60 3.10 0.83
CA VAL A 110 0.79 3.44 1.15
C VAL A 110 1.41 2.53 2.21
N TYR A 111 2.70 2.27 2.07
CA TYR A 111 3.54 1.62 3.07
C TYR A 111 4.77 2.47 3.39
N VAL A 112 4.65 3.41 4.33
CA VAL A 112 5.71 4.37 4.68
C VAL A 112 6.94 3.63 5.24
N PRO A 113 8.18 3.99 4.84
CA PRO A 113 9.39 3.38 5.39
C PRO A 113 9.46 3.44 6.92
N ASN A 114 9.87 2.33 7.55
CA ASN A 114 10.22 2.33 8.96
C ASN A 114 11.60 2.98 9.16
N ALA A 115 11.69 3.85 10.17
CA ALA A 115 12.90 4.59 10.51
C ALA A 115 13.73 3.96 11.65
N GLN A 116 13.33 2.81 12.18
CA GLN A 116 14.10 2.07 13.18
C GLN A 116 15.32 1.39 12.55
N SER A 117 16.42 1.29 13.31
CA SER A 117 17.64 0.62 12.85
C SER A 117 17.53 -0.89 12.94
N ASP A 118 17.66 -1.55 11.80
CA ASP A 118 17.97 -2.97 11.62
C ASP A 118 19.41 -3.16 11.09
N GLY A 119 20.33 -2.26 11.44
CA GLY A 119 21.74 -2.27 11.03
C GLY A 119 22.21 -1.07 10.19
N GLY A 120 21.34 -0.09 9.94
CA GLY A 120 21.69 1.18 9.28
C GLY A 120 21.80 2.38 10.24
N VAL A 121 22.33 3.50 9.73
CA VAL A 121 22.39 4.76 10.48
C VAL A 121 20.98 5.33 10.63
N VAL A 122 20.47 5.40 11.87
CA VAL A 122 19.10 5.86 12.20
C VAL A 122 18.78 7.21 11.56
N GLU A 123 19.73 8.15 11.58
CA GLU A 123 19.55 9.48 11.01
C GLU A 123 19.21 9.46 9.52
N LEU A 124 19.92 8.63 8.73
CA LEU A 124 19.64 8.49 7.29
C LEU A 124 18.24 7.90 7.03
N ARG A 125 17.80 6.94 7.85
CA ARG A 125 16.45 6.35 7.71
C ARG A 125 15.35 7.32 8.12
N GLN A 126 15.59 8.15 9.13
CA GLN A 126 14.66 9.23 9.50
C GLN A 126 14.55 10.25 8.37
N THR A 127 15.67 10.68 7.78
CA THR A 127 15.66 11.57 6.62
C THR A 127 14.86 10.98 5.46
N GLY A 128 15.13 9.72 5.08
CA GLY A 128 14.38 9.06 4.01
C GLY A 128 12.87 8.93 4.30
N LYS A 129 12.50 8.65 5.56
CA LYS A 129 11.08 8.66 5.97
C LYS A 129 10.45 10.05 5.82
N MET A 130 11.14 11.10 6.23
CA MET A 130 10.64 12.48 6.12
C MET A 130 10.50 12.93 4.67
N GLU A 131 11.45 12.56 3.80
CA GLU A 131 11.37 12.80 2.36
C GLU A 131 10.18 12.07 1.72
N PHE A 132 9.97 10.80 2.08
CA PHE A 132 8.82 10.02 1.64
C PHE A 132 7.49 10.66 2.07
N LEU A 133 7.40 11.10 3.33
CA LEU A 133 6.20 11.77 3.85
C LEU A 133 5.93 13.10 3.14
N ALA A 134 6.97 13.90 2.88
CA ALA A 134 6.83 15.15 2.13
C ALA A 134 6.37 14.91 0.68
N ALA A 135 6.83 13.82 0.06
CA ALA A 135 6.35 13.42 -1.25
C ALA A 135 4.89 12.93 -1.23
N LEU A 136 4.52 12.16 -0.21
CA LEU A 136 3.14 11.71 -0.02
C LEU A 136 2.18 12.87 0.18
N ASP A 137 2.59 13.89 0.95
CA ASP A 137 1.81 15.10 1.16
C ASP A 137 1.54 15.82 -0.17
N LYS A 138 2.59 16.11 -0.95
CA LYS A 138 2.46 16.69 -2.30
C LYS A 138 1.61 15.87 -3.25
N HIS A 139 1.68 14.55 -3.14
CA HIS A 139 0.87 13.64 -3.95
C HIS A 139 -0.62 13.74 -3.62
N VAL A 140 -0.94 13.84 -2.33
CA VAL A 140 -2.32 14.05 -1.88
C VAL A 140 -2.81 15.44 -2.28
N GLU A 141 -1.99 16.48 -2.09
CA GLU A 141 -2.28 17.87 -2.49
C GLU A 141 -2.61 17.96 -3.98
N TYR A 142 -1.80 17.35 -4.84
CA TYR A 142 -2.06 17.30 -6.29
C TYR A 142 -3.50 16.82 -6.60
N TYR A 143 -3.94 15.74 -5.97
CA TYR A 143 -5.29 15.22 -6.19
C TYR A 143 -6.37 16.14 -5.64
N GLN A 144 -6.13 16.76 -4.48
CA GLN A 144 -7.07 17.70 -3.89
C GLN A 144 -7.22 18.96 -4.77
N GLU A 145 -6.12 19.48 -5.32
CA GLU A 145 -6.11 20.62 -6.25
C GLU A 145 -6.86 20.30 -7.55
N GLU A 146 -6.70 19.08 -8.06
CA GLU A 146 -7.46 18.54 -9.21
C GLU A 146 -8.93 18.21 -8.88
N GLY A 147 -9.38 18.55 -7.66
CA GLY A 147 -10.77 18.42 -7.20
C GLY A 147 -11.19 16.99 -6.88
N TRP A 148 -10.25 16.08 -6.64
CA TRP A 148 -10.55 14.71 -6.22
C TRP A 148 -10.73 14.62 -4.70
N LYS A 149 -11.66 13.79 -4.26
CA LYS A 149 -11.69 13.32 -2.87
C LYS A 149 -10.56 12.31 -2.69
N VAL A 150 -9.76 12.44 -1.64
CA VAL A 150 -8.63 11.54 -1.39
C VAL A 150 -8.93 10.68 -0.16
N ILE A 151 -8.78 9.37 -0.30
CA ILE A 151 -8.70 8.43 0.84
C ILE A 151 -7.27 7.90 0.89
N LEU A 152 -6.52 8.28 1.92
CA LEU A 152 -5.21 7.72 2.22
C LEU A 152 -5.36 6.54 3.18
N VAL A 153 -4.87 5.38 2.79
CA VAL A 153 -4.92 4.14 3.59
C VAL A 153 -3.57 3.43 3.58
N GLY A 154 -3.31 2.67 4.64
CA GLY A 154 -2.15 1.80 4.73
C GLY A 154 -1.39 1.99 6.03
N ASP A 155 -0.10 1.65 6.00
CA ASP A 155 0.75 1.66 7.18
C ASP A 155 1.71 2.86 7.11
N LEU A 156 1.52 3.81 8.01
CA LEU A 156 2.33 5.03 8.13
C LEU A 156 3.60 4.82 8.97
N ASN A 157 3.78 3.63 9.56
CA ASN A 157 4.86 3.31 10.49
C ASN A 157 5.01 4.39 11.58
N MET A 158 3.88 4.93 12.06
CA MET A 158 3.83 6.05 13.01
C MET A 158 2.62 5.89 13.93
N ALA A 159 2.82 6.17 15.20
CA ALA A 159 1.76 6.40 16.17
C ALA A 159 1.52 7.90 16.29
N HIS A 160 0.26 8.34 16.24
CA HIS A 160 -0.08 9.76 16.29
C HIS A 160 -0.09 10.29 17.74
N HIS A 161 -0.55 9.47 18.66
CA HIS A 161 -0.72 9.83 20.06
C HIS A 161 -0.12 8.77 21.00
N PRO A 162 0.27 9.15 22.24
CA PRO A 162 0.79 8.20 23.22
C PRO A 162 -0.15 7.04 23.54
N ILE A 163 -1.47 7.23 23.39
CA ILE A 163 -2.47 6.16 23.59
C ILE A 163 -2.39 5.06 22.53
N ASP A 164 -1.79 5.34 21.37
CA ASP A 164 -1.66 4.38 20.27
C ASP A 164 -0.50 3.38 20.49
N VAL A 165 0.30 3.58 21.55
CA VAL A 165 1.44 2.70 21.89
C VAL A 165 1.34 2.14 23.30
N SER A 166 1.57 0.82 23.45
CA SER A 166 1.54 0.15 24.75
C SER A 166 2.74 0.49 25.65
N SER A 167 3.83 0.96 25.06
CA SER A 167 5.00 1.49 25.75
C SER A 167 5.59 2.66 24.95
N VAL A 168 5.73 3.82 25.58
CA VAL A 168 6.49 4.93 24.99
C VAL A 168 7.96 4.49 24.97
N GLN A 169 8.50 4.19 23.79
CA GLN A 169 9.94 4.08 23.63
C GLN A 169 10.53 5.46 23.95
N LYS A 170 11.24 5.55 25.09
CA LYS A 170 12.01 6.74 25.49
C LYS A 170 13.28 6.85 24.68
#